data_AF-A0A8J5UUB7-F1
#
_entry.id   AF-A0A8J5UUB7-F1
#
_cell.length_a   1.000
_cell.length_b   1.000
_cell.length_c   1.000
_cell.angle_alpha   90.00
_cell.angle_beta   90.00
_cell.angle_gamma   90.00
#
_symmetry.space_group_name_H-M   'P 1'
#
loop_
_entity.id
_entity.type
_entity.pdbx_description
1 polymer ?
#
loop_
_entity_poly.entity_id
_entity_poly.type
_entity_poly.pdbx_seq_one_letter_code
_entity_poly.pdbx_strand_id
1 'polypeptide(L)'
;MQRRRRCVGGVSVQLLVWVVVLVWSWRMVEAQQAPKTDPIEVAALNTILGRWGLKASSEWNISGDPCTGFASDETDWDNYPKINPFIKCICSYNNNTVCHIIRLYVHSSSRLDLLNFISVVRTCTAWLDLD
;
A
#
# COMPACT_ATOMS: atom_id res chain seq x y z
N MET A 1 -39.44 -33.04 -57.39
CA MET A 1 -39.04 -32.98 -55.96
C MET A 1 -38.14 -31.76 -55.74
N GLN A 2 -38.67 -30.63 -55.24
CA GLN A 2 -37.87 -29.43 -54.93
C GLN A 2 -37.28 -29.54 -53.52
N ARG A 3 -35.98 -29.84 -53.46
CA ARG A 3 -35.20 -29.88 -52.22
C ARG A 3 -34.96 -28.44 -51.76
N ARG A 4 -35.68 -27.98 -50.74
CA ARG A 4 -35.41 -26.69 -50.07
C ARG A 4 -33.98 -26.70 -49.52
N ARG A 5 -33.06 -26.02 -50.20
CA ARG A 5 -31.76 -25.65 -49.63
C ARG A 5 -31.98 -24.39 -48.82
N ARG A 6 -32.08 -24.53 -47.48
CA ARG A 6 -31.91 -23.40 -46.58
C ARG A 6 -30.44 -23.01 -46.65
N CYS A 7 -30.11 -21.95 -47.37
CA CYS A 7 -28.82 -21.30 -47.23
C CYS A 7 -28.84 -20.57 -45.89
N VAL A 8 -28.13 -21.13 -44.92
CA VAL A 8 -27.78 -20.46 -43.66
C VAL A 8 -27.08 -19.16 -44.06
N GLY A 9 -27.68 -18.02 -43.67
CA GLY A 9 -27.13 -16.69 -43.98
C GLY A 9 -25.70 -16.61 -43.45
N GLY A 10 -24.74 -16.49 -44.37
CA GLY A 10 -23.33 -16.35 -44.02
C GLY A 10 -23.15 -15.05 -43.25
N VAL A 11 -22.79 -15.15 -41.97
CA VAL A 11 -22.31 -14.00 -41.20
C VAL A 11 -21.11 -13.44 -41.97
N SER A 12 -21.21 -12.17 -42.39
CA SER A 12 -20.16 -11.51 -43.17
C SER A 12 -18.82 -11.69 -42.46
N VAL A 13 -17.80 -12.18 -43.19
CA VAL A 13 -16.44 -12.38 -42.65
C VAL A 13 -15.92 -11.09 -42.01
N GLN A 14 -16.34 -9.93 -42.54
CA GLN A 14 -16.07 -8.61 -41.97
C GLN A 14 -16.59 -8.50 -40.52
N LEU A 15 -17.82 -8.94 -40.26
CA LEU A 15 -18.42 -8.91 -38.92
C LEU A 15 -17.69 -9.84 -37.95
N LEU A 16 -17.24 -11.01 -38.43
CA LEU A 16 -16.45 -11.93 -37.61
C LEU A 16 -15.09 -11.31 -37.24
N VAL A 17 -14.42 -10.63 -38.18
CA VAL A 17 -13.17 -9.89 -37.91
C VAL A 17 -13.39 -8.76 -36.89
N TRP A 18 -14.45 -7.98 -37.03
CA TRP A 18 -14.78 -6.92 -36.05
C TRP A 18 -15.09 -7.49 -34.66
N VAL A 19 -15.82 -8.60 -34.56
CA VAL A 19 -16.10 -9.27 -33.29
C VAL A 19 -14.82 -9.79 -32.66
N VAL A 20 -13.91 -10.38 -33.45
CA VAL A 20 -12.59 -10.81 -32.96
C VAL A 20 -11.79 -9.60 -32.46
N VAL A 21 -11.71 -8.49 -33.20
CA VAL A 21 -11.01 -7.28 -32.73
C VAL A 21 -11.59 -6.73 -31.42
N LEU A 22 -12.93 -6.74 -31.27
CA LEU A 22 -13.61 -6.28 -30.05
C LEU A 22 -13.41 -7.23 -28.85
N VAL A 23 -13.30 -8.54 -29.09
CA VAL A 23 -13.04 -9.53 -28.02
C VAL A 23 -11.59 -9.49 -27.54
N TRP A 24 -10.64 -9.16 -28.44
CA TRP A 24 -9.21 -9.11 -28.12
C TRP A 24 -8.82 -7.81 -27.41
N SER A 25 -9.57 -6.72 -27.63
CA SER A 25 -9.33 -5.43 -26.98
C SER A 25 -9.70 -5.39 -25.49
N TRP A 26 -10.41 -6.40 -24.96
CA TRP A 26 -10.79 -6.47 -23.55
C TRP A 26 -9.75 -7.21 -22.66
N ARG A 27 -8.65 -7.68 -23.24
CA ARG A 27 -7.68 -8.54 -22.52
C ARG A 27 -6.60 -7.81 -21.73
N MET A 28 -6.55 -6.48 -21.74
CA MET A 28 -5.45 -5.73 -21.12
C MET A 28 -5.94 -4.71 -20.09
N VAL A 29 -6.43 -5.20 -18.95
CA VAL A 29 -6.40 -4.44 -17.69
C VAL A 29 -5.89 -5.39 -16.62
N GLU A 30 -4.57 -5.45 -16.47
CA GLU A 30 -3.99 -5.99 -15.24
C GLU A 30 -4.16 -4.92 -14.16
N ALA A 31 -5.10 -5.16 -13.25
CA ALA A 31 -5.14 -4.44 -11.99
C ALA A 31 -3.92 -4.87 -11.18
N GLN A 32 -2.77 -4.19 -11.37
CA GLN A 32 -1.65 -4.30 -10.45
C GLN A 32 -2.17 -3.91 -9.07
N GLN A 33 -2.31 -4.90 -8.20
CA GLN A 33 -2.67 -4.65 -6.81
C GLN A 33 -1.60 -3.74 -6.23
N ALA A 34 -2.03 -2.60 -5.67
CA ALA A 34 -1.10 -1.70 -5.00
C ALA A 34 -0.33 -2.50 -3.94
N PRO A 35 1.00 -2.30 -3.84
CA PRO A 35 1.80 -2.96 -2.82
C PRO A 35 1.17 -2.74 -1.45
N LYS A 36 1.14 -3.79 -0.63
CA LYS A 36 0.56 -3.72 0.72
C LYS A 36 1.62 -3.88 1.79
N THR A 37 1.45 -3.13 2.86
CA THR A 37 2.25 -3.26 4.07
C THR A 37 1.88 -4.56 4.79
N ASP A 38 2.88 -5.22 5.38
CA ASP A 38 2.65 -6.41 6.19
C ASP A 38 1.68 -6.10 7.35
N PRO A 39 0.58 -6.85 7.52
CA PRO A 39 -0.39 -6.60 8.57
C PRO A 39 0.20 -6.64 9.99
N ILE A 40 1.28 -7.40 10.21
CA ILE A 40 1.99 -7.47 11.49
C ILE A 40 2.68 -6.14 11.77
N GLU A 41 3.33 -5.55 10.77
CA GLU A 41 3.99 -4.25 10.92
C GLU A 41 2.97 -3.13 11.15
N VAL A 42 1.82 -3.17 10.46
CA VAL A 42 0.71 -2.23 10.70
C VAL A 42 0.18 -2.36 12.13
N ALA A 43 -0.01 -3.58 12.63
CA ALA A 43 -0.46 -3.82 14.00
C ALA A 43 0.58 -3.35 15.04
N ALA A 44 1.87 -3.62 14.79
CA ALA A 44 2.95 -3.16 15.65
C ALA A 44 3.03 -1.63 15.70
N LEU A 45 2.97 -0.97 14.55
CA LEU A 45 2.95 0.49 14.46
C LEU A 45 1.77 1.08 15.23
N ASN A 46 0.55 0.58 15.01
CA ASN A 46 -0.63 1.05 15.73
C ASN A 46 -0.52 0.84 17.25
N THR A 47 0.11 -0.25 17.68
CA THR A 47 0.36 -0.52 19.10
C THR A 47 1.34 0.49 19.70
N ILE A 48 2.42 0.82 18.97
CA ILE A 48 3.41 1.82 19.40
C ILE A 48 2.77 3.20 19.48
N LEU A 49 2.08 3.63 18.43
CA LEU A 49 1.39 4.92 18.39
C LEU A 49 0.33 5.03 19.51
N GLY A 50 -0.45 3.96 19.72
CA GLY A 50 -1.42 3.89 20.81
C GLY A 50 -0.79 4.04 22.20
N ARG A 51 0.36 3.40 22.44
CA ARG A 51 1.11 3.55 23.71
C ARG A 51 1.68 4.95 23.90
N TRP A 52 2.06 5.61 22.82
CA TRP A 52 2.52 7.00 22.84
C TRP A 52 1.38 8.03 22.89
N GLY A 53 0.11 7.59 22.80
CA GLY A 53 -1.03 8.50 22.70
C GLY A 53 -1.06 9.29 21.39
N LEU A 54 -0.32 8.82 20.37
CA LEU A 54 -0.25 9.42 19.05
C LEU A 54 -1.24 8.74 18.10
N LYS A 55 -1.60 9.47 17.05
CA LYS A 55 -2.43 8.95 15.97
C LYS A 55 -1.65 8.98 14.66
N ALA A 56 -2.00 8.05 13.77
CA ALA A 56 -1.56 8.09 12.39
C ALA A 56 -1.93 9.44 11.78
N SER A 57 -0.95 10.07 11.15
CA SER A 57 -1.18 11.35 10.51
C SER A 57 -1.84 11.11 9.15
N SER A 58 -2.69 12.05 8.71
CA SER A 58 -3.50 11.89 7.49
C SER A 58 -2.65 11.80 6.22
N GLU A 59 -1.39 12.21 6.29
CA GLU A 59 -0.48 12.34 5.16
C GLU A 59 -0.03 10.98 4.61
N TRP A 60 -0.07 9.93 5.41
CA TRP A 60 0.30 8.57 4.99
C TRP A 60 -0.82 7.54 5.13
N ASN A 61 -1.95 7.87 5.77
CA ASN A 61 -3.13 7.00 5.89
C ASN A 61 -4.26 7.43 4.94
N ILE A 62 -3.96 7.57 3.64
CA ILE A 62 -4.92 8.10 2.65
C ILE A 62 -5.86 6.98 2.14
N SER A 63 -5.36 5.74 2.06
CA SER A 63 -6.05 4.59 1.48
C SER A 63 -6.24 3.41 2.46
N GLY A 64 -5.88 3.61 3.74
CA GLY A 64 -5.90 2.57 4.78
C GLY A 64 -4.60 1.77 4.91
N ASP A 65 -3.64 1.97 4.00
CA ASP A 65 -2.29 1.42 4.10
C ASP A 65 -1.29 2.52 4.50
N PRO A 66 -0.48 2.31 5.55
CA PRO A 66 0.41 3.35 6.05
C PRO A 66 1.61 3.64 5.14
N CYS A 67 2.04 2.71 4.29
CA CYS A 67 3.16 2.91 3.37
C CYS A 67 2.69 3.45 2.03
N THR A 68 1.85 4.49 2.06
CA THR A 68 1.37 5.17 0.85
C THR A 68 1.73 6.65 0.85
N GLY A 69 1.78 7.25 -0.34
CA GLY A 69 2.15 8.66 -0.50
C GLY A 69 3.58 8.94 -0.04
N PHE A 70 3.73 9.90 0.87
CA PHE A 70 5.03 10.38 1.35
C PHE A 70 5.87 9.32 2.09
N ALA A 71 5.24 8.30 2.67
CA ALA A 71 5.94 7.25 3.39
C ALA A 71 6.81 6.36 2.47
N SER A 72 6.44 6.25 1.21
CA SER A 72 7.11 5.41 0.19
C SER A 72 7.93 6.22 -0.81
N ASP A 73 7.98 7.55 -0.65
CA ASP A 73 8.85 8.40 -1.44
C ASP A 73 10.32 8.14 -1.08
N GLU A 74 11.26 8.39 -1.99
CA GLU A 74 12.71 8.24 -1.76
C GLU A 74 13.26 9.36 -0.85
N THR A 75 12.57 10.50 -0.77
CA THR A 75 12.97 11.70 -0.03
C THR A 75 13.11 11.47 1.48
N ASP A 76 14.20 11.95 2.08
CA ASP A 76 14.42 11.78 3.51
C ASP A 76 13.48 12.67 4.36
N TRP A 77 13.27 12.27 5.62
CA TRP A 77 12.31 12.88 6.55
C TRP A 77 12.57 14.37 6.82
N ASP A 78 13.81 14.84 6.64
CA ASP A 78 14.22 16.24 6.77
C ASP A 78 13.40 17.18 5.87
N ASN A 79 12.88 16.67 4.75
CA ASN A 79 12.05 17.45 3.81
C ASN A 79 10.58 17.54 4.24
N TYR A 80 10.20 16.82 5.30
CA TYR A 80 8.84 16.76 5.83
C TYR A 80 8.77 17.19 7.30
N PRO A 81 9.30 18.37 7.68
CA PRO A 81 9.43 18.78 9.09
C PRO A 81 8.09 19.01 9.80
N LYS A 82 6.99 19.07 9.05
CA LYS A 82 5.63 19.28 9.57
C LYS A 82 4.85 17.98 9.76
N ILE A 83 5.36 16.85 9.26
CA ILE A 83 4.70 15.56 9.37
C ILE A 83 5.23 14.85 10.61
N ASN A 84 4.35 14.62 11.58
CA ASN A 84 4.70 13.97 12.83
C ASN A 84 3.47 13.23 13.38
N PRO A 85 3.54 11.90 13.61
CA PRO A 85 4.67 11.01 13.35
C PRO A 85 4.92 10.77 11.86
N PHE A 86 6.19 10.63 11.46
CA PHE A 86 6.60 10.28 10.10
C PHE A 86 7.10 8.84 10.04
N ILE A 87 6.73 8.12 8.98
CA ILE A 87 7.21 6.77 8.73
C ILE A 87 7.88 6.69 7.36
N LYS A 88 8.90 5.84 7.26
CA LYS A 88 9.58 5.52 6.01
C LYS A 88 9.38 4.05 5.71
N CYS A 89 8.99 3.77 4.48
CA CYS A 89 8.76 2.43 3.99
C CYS A 89 9.65 2.11 2.79
N ILE A 90 9.90 0.82 2.59
CA ILE A 90 10.53 0.29 1.39
C ILE A 90 9.60 -0.73 0.74
N CYS A 91 9.21 -0.50 -0.52
CA CYS A 91 8.25 -1.32 -1.25
C CYS A 91 8.90 -2.11 -2.41
N SER A 92 10.17 -2.50 -2.26
CA SER A 92 10.90 -3.29 -3.25
C SER A 92 10.81 -4.80 -3.02
N TYR A 93 10.10 -5.24 -1.96
CA TYR A 93 10.03 -6.65 -1.59
C TYR A 93 9.01 -7.43 -2.43
N ASN A 94 9.29 -8.72 -2.67
CA ASN A 94 8.44 -9.64 -3.44
C ASN A 94 7.93 -9.06 -4.78
N ASN A 95 8.82 -8.58 -5.65
CA ASN A 95 8.46 -7.92 -6.92
C ASN A 95 7.51 -6.72 -6.72
N ASN A 96 7.81 -5.87 -5.74
CA ASN A 96 7.06 -4.65 -5.43
C ASN A 96 5.61 -4.91 -4.98
N THR A 97 5.36 -6.05 -4.34
CA THR A 97 4.03 -6.41 -3.82
C THR A 97 3.89 -6.20 -2.32
N VAL A 98 5.02 -6.18 -1.58
CA VAL A 98 5.04 -6.00 -0.12
C VAL A 98 5.89 -4.79 0.25
N CYS A 99 5.35 -3.96 1.14
CA CYS A 99 6.05 -2.83 1.76
C CYS A 99 6.46 -3.17 3.19
N HIS A 100 7.67 -2.73 3.56
CA HIS A 100 8.18 -2.83 4.93
C HIS A 100 8.43 -1.46 5.52
N ILE A 101 7.98 -1.25 6.76
CA ILE A 101 8.29 -0.05 7.54
C ILE A 101 9.72 -0.17 8.06
N ILE A 102 10.60 0.71 7.59
CA ILE A 102 12.03 0.68 7.94
C ILE A 102 12.41 1.74 8.98
N ARG A 103 11.64 2.83 9.09
CA ARG A 103 11.91 3.90 10.06
C ARG A 103 10.61 4.53 10.56
N LEU A 104 10.60 4.90 11.83
CA LEU A 104 9.56 5.68 12.50
C LEU A 104 10.24 6.86 13.17
N TYR A 105 9.87 8.06 12.77
CA TYR A 105 10.37 9.32 13.31
C TYR A 105 9.24 10.06 14.03
N VAL A 106 9.50 10.46 15.27
CA VAL A 106 8.55 11.23 16.08
C VAL A 106 9.29 12.39 16.71
N HIS A 107 8.81 13.61 16.44
CA HIS A 107 9.29 14.79 17.12
C HIS A 107 8.41 15.09 18.33
N SER A 108 9.04 15.31 19.49
CA SER A 108 8.33 15.67 20.71
C SER A 108 8.09 17.17 20.75
N SER A 109 6.84 17.61 20.71
CA SER A 109 6.49 19.03 20.86
C SER A 109 6.35 19.47 22.32
N SER A 110 6.26 18.54 23.29
CA SER A 110 6.19 18.85 24.72
C SER A 110 7.07 17.95 25.61
N ARG A 111 7.31 18.36 26.87
CA ARG A 111 8.13 17.62 27.85
C ARG A 111 7.48 16.33 28.36
N LEU A 112 6.13 16.27 28.35
CA LEU A 112 5.39 15.08 28.75
C LEU A 112 5.46 13.99 27.66
N ASP A 113 5.45 14.40 26.39
CA ASP A 113 5.65 13.49 25.25
C ASP A 113 7.04 12.83 25.28
N LEU A 114 8.08 13.56 25.71
CA LEU A 114 9.44 13.03 25.89
C LEU A 114 9.53 11.91 26.94
N LEU A 115 8.83 12.06 28.08
CA LEU A 115 8.86 11.05 29.13
C LEU A 115 8.09 9.78 28.71
N ASN A 116 6.96 9.93 28.02
CA ASN A 116 6.22 8.82 27.45
C ASN A 116 7.04 8.10 26.35
N PHE A 117 7.70 8.87 25.49
CA PHE A 117 8.62 8.35 24.47
C PHE A 117 9.73 7.51 25.11
N ILE A 118 10.47 8.07 26.08
CA ILE A 118 11.57 7.37 26.77
C ILE A 118 11.05 6.12 27.49
N SER A 119 9.88 6.18 28.13
CA SER A 119 9.30 5.05 28.87
C SER A 119 9.01 3.85 27.95
N VAL A 120 8.39 4.09 26.80
CA VAL A 120 8.04 3.02 25.87
C VAL A 120 9.27 2.52 25.12
N VAL A 121 10.20 3.39 24.71
CA VAL A 121 11.46 2.94 24.10
C VAL A 121 12.26 2.08 25.06
N ARG A 122 12.38 2.47 26.35
CA ARG A 122 13.03 1.63 27.37
C ARG A 122 12.32 0.30 27.58
N THR A 123 10.99 0.30 27.50
CA THR A 123 10.22 -0.93 27.60
C THR A 123 10.56 -1.81 26.39
N CYS A 124 10.44 -1.31 25.16
CA CYS A 124 10.78 -2.08 23.95
C CYS A 124 12.24 -2.58 23.91
N THR A 125 13.22 -1.80 24.36
CA THR A 125 14.62 -2.28 24.48
C THR A 125 14.73 -3.39 25.51
N ALA A 126 14.09 -3.27 26.67
CA ALA A 126 14.08 -4.31 27.69
C ALA A 126 13.40 -5.62 27.22
N TRP A 127 12.56 -5.57 26.18
CA TRP A 127 12.01 -6.76 25.52
C TRP A 127 12.94 -7.34 24.44
N LEU A 128 13.78 -6.53 23.78
CA LEU A 128 14.77 -6.98 22.80
C LEU A 128 16.05 -7.56 23.43
N ASP A 129 16.28 -7.30 24.72
CA ASP A 129 17.42 -7.83 25.50
C ASP A 129 17.12 -9.20 26.16
N LEU A 130 15.98 -9.84 25.84
CA LEU A 130 15.54 -11.12 26.43
C LEU A 130 15.64 -12.34 25.49
N ASP A 131 16.23 -12.20 24.30
CA ASP A 131 16.55 -13.30 23.38
C ASP A 131 18.07 -13.40 23.09
#